data_AF-C6WFD8-F1
#
_entry.id   AF-C6WFD8-F1
#
_cell.length_a   1.000
_cell.length_b   1.000
_cell.length_c   1.000
_cell.angle_alpha   90.00
_cell.angle_beta   90.00
_cell.angle_gamma   90.00
#
_symmetry.space_group_name_H-M   'P 1'
#
loop_
_entity.id
_entity.type
_entity.pdbx_description
1 polymer ?
#
loop_
_entity_poly.entity_id
_entity_poly.type
_entity_poly.pdbx_seq_one_letter_code
_entity_poly.pdbx_strand_id
1 'polypeptide(L)'
;MTHSIPHPTGVVPPLARLVMKTGSLETLRPANVAHWTKIAEMLRAAFPQGGAQRDDVHLFTSYSAHGLAQPEVVTEHDTKLMTVARLLLEHLMEANGQWSYLKAQPWFTDGGHLVAIDANYYPNREVKGGQPQFHKDTAGNNVFVNLLFDNPDPIPATEWLVDVGEPGFRRRLLQESLLPPGYLKDLDEARLHLRATTAADEPVSGGVTEGANTYVSWVDDLIWHATPTDVNRHAYTAAQASVLYDLVDARSRAGSLSHVYDGRIGEFVSVPELLGSIAECPTTHLRHVLGAKFGPQDVDYPTVDVLWKKVYAGGEGRARYLEDVAKRGASEWRLTGHIANASTTDPGAPGSSQLFETPAGLSSRRRRNSDPATKVDVLLALLTQIAKGHPRSFLRTWVRVIPRNSEEGRRAFPQR
;
A
#
# COMPACT_ATOMS: atom_id res chain seq x y z
N MET A 1 18.45 14.11 -4.39
CA MET A 1 18.29 13.44 -5.70
C MET A 1 16.93 12.79 -5.70
N THR A 2 16.18 12.84 -6.81
CA THR A 2 14.92 12.09 -6.93
C THR A 2 15.24 10.63 -7.24
N HIS A 3 14.76 9.70 -6.42
CA HIS A 3 14.87 8.28 -6.73
C HIS A 3 13.71 7.89 -7.65
N SER A 4 14.02 7.63 -8.93
CA SER A 4 13.10 6.99 -9.89
C SER A 4 13.63 5.61 -10.25
N ILE A 5 12.75 4.63 -10.39
CA ILE A 5 13.13 3.29 -10.86
C ILE A 5 13.70 3.43 -12.29
N PRO A 6 14.95 2.96 -12.56
CA PRO A 6 15.52 3.05 -13.89
C PRO A 6 14.72 2.21 -14.89
N HIS A 7 14.51 2.73 -16.10
CA HIS A 7 13.80 2.01 -17.17
C HIS A 7 14.77 1.70 -18.32
N PRO A 8 14.94 0.43 -18.73
CA PRO A 8 15.68 0.10 -19.94
C PRO A 8 14.94 0.67 -21.18
N THR A 9 15.71 1.02 -22.20
CA THR A 9 15.27 1.75 -23.40
C THR A 9 14.00 1.15 -24.03
N GLY A 10 12.94 1.95 -24.13
CA GLY A 10 11.64 1.57 -24.68
C GLY A 10 10.55 2.61 -24.35
N VAL A 11 9.36 2.45 -24.93
CA VAL A 11 8.19 3.28 -24.55
C VAL A 11 7.72 2.82 -23.18
N VAL A 12 8.12 3.53 -22.13
CA VAL A 12 7.67 3.25 -20.76
C VAL A 12 6.22 3.70 -20.60
N PRO A 13 5.29 2.82 -20.18
CA PRO A 13 3.90 3.18 -19.92
C PRO A 13 3.81 4.36 -18.93
N PRO A 14 2.86 5.29 -19.11
CA PRO A 14 2.78 6.49 -18.27
C PRO A 14 2.73 6.18 -16.76
N LEU A 15 1.89 5.23 -16.32
CA LEU A 15 1.79 4.84 -14.91
C LEU A 15 3.06 4.20 -14.37
N ALA A 16 3.81 3.44 -15.17
CA ALA A 16 5.07 2.85 -14.73
C ALA A 16 6.12 3.91 -14.35
N ARG A 17 6.07 5.11 -14.96
CA ARG A 17 6.94 6.25 -14.61
C ARG A 17 6.55 6.93 -13.30
N LEU A 18 5.35 6.64 -12.81
CA LEU A 18 4.76 7.23 -11.60
C LEU A 18 4.70 6.25 -10.44
N VAL A 19 5.18 5.00 -10.64
CA VAL A 19 5.03 3.89 -9.69
C VAL A 19 5.45 4.26 -8.28
N MET A 20 6.61 4.90 -8.11
CA MET A 20 7.12 5.39 -6.83
C MET A 20 8.06 6.57 -7.07
N LYS A 21 7.86 7.66 -6.32
CA LYS A 21 8.67 8.88 -6.32
C LYS A 21 8.89 9.35 -4.89
N THR A 22 10.14 9.65 -4.56
CA THR A 22 10.50 10.24 -3.27
C THR A 22 11.68 11.18 -3.40
N GLY A 23 11.72 12.19 -2.53
CA GLY A 23 12.78 13.19 -2.45
C GLY A 23 12.39 14.34 -1.52
N SER A 24 13.26 15.35 -1.42
CA SER A 24 12.92 16.57 -0.66
C SER A 24 12.04 17.51 -1.49
N LEU A 25 11.13 18.22 -0.83
CA LEU A 25 10.34 19.26 -1.49
C LEU A 25 11.22 20.35 -2.10
N GLU A 26 12.39 20.60 -1.51
CA GLU A 26 13.40 21.50 -2.06
C GLU A 26 13.85 21.10 -3.45
N THR A 27 14.10 19.81 -3.69
CA THR A 27 14.51 19.34 -5.02
C THR A 27 13.38 19.38 -6.05
N LEU A 28 12.13 19.18 -5.60
CA LEU A 28 10.99 19.15 -6.50
C LEU A 28 10.47 20.55 -6.84
N ARG A 29 10.39 21.45 -5.84
CA ARG A 29 9.87 22.82 -5.93
C ARG A 29 10.51 23.72 -4.85
N PRO A 30 11.73 24.26 -5.06
CA PRO A 30 12.44 25.07 -4.06
C PRO A 30 11.60 26.26 -3.54
N ALA A 31 10.88 26.94 -4.45
CA ALA A 31 10.04 28.10 -4.12
C ALA A 31 8.88 27.77 -3.15
N ASN A 32 8.50 26.49 -3.02
CA ASN A 32 7.37 26.07 -2.19
C ASN A 32 7.80 25.63 -0.78
N VAL A 33 9.10 25.49 -0.49
CA VAL A 33 9.58 25.00 0.81
C VAL A 33 9.15 25.92 1.95
N ALA A 34 9.38 27.23 1.81
CA ALA A 34 8.97 28.20 2.83
C ALA A 34 7.45 28.23 3.04
N HIS A 35 6.67 28.04 1.95
CA HIS A 35 5.22 27.94 2.05
C HIS A 35 4.80 26.68 2.82
N TRP A 36 5.43 25.54 2.54
CA TRP A 36 5.12 24.30 3.24
C TRP A 36 5.41 24.39 4.75
N THR A 37 6.59 24.87 5.15
CA THR A 37 6.92 25.04 6.57
C THR A 37 5.85 25.88 7.29
N LYS A 38 5.43 26.98 6.67
CA LYS A 38 4.37 27.84 7.22
C LYS A 38 3.02 27.13 7.29
N ILE A 39 2.64 26.37 6.27
CA ILE A 39 1.39 25.60 6.26
C ILE A 39 1.40 24.52 7.35
N ALA A 40 2.51 23.81 7.51
CA ALA A 40 2.69 22.81 8.55
C ALA A 40 2.56 23.43 9.95
N GLU A 41 3.17 24.60 10.19
CA GLU A 41 3.00 25.37 11.43
C GLU A 41 1.53 25.74 11.68
N MET A 42 0.83 26.23 10.66
CA MET A 42 -0.60 26.56 10.75
C MET A 42 -1.45 25.32 11.05
N LEU A 43 -1.16 24.18 10.43
CA LEU A 43 -1.85 22.91 10.67
C LEU A 43 -1.59 22.39 12.09
N ARG A 44 -0.34 22.43 12.59
CA ARG A 44 -0.01 22.08 13.97
C ARG A 44 -0.73 22.97 14.99
N ALA A 45 -0.82 24.26 14.72
CA ALA A 45 -1.53 25.20 15.58
C ALA A 45 -3.05 24.97 15.58
N ALA A 46 -3.63 24.65 14.41
CA ALA A 46 -5.06 24.37 14.28
C ALA A 46 -5.46 23.00 14.86
N PHE A 47 -4.56 22.02 14.80
CA PHE A 47 -4.80 20.63 15.19
C PHE A 47 -3.68 20.14 16.13
N PRO A 48 -3.65 20.62 17.39
CA PRO A 48 -2.59 20.29 18.33
C PRO A 48 -2.62 18.82 18.77
N GLN A 49 -1.47 18.31 19.20
CA GLN A 49 -1.33 16.95 19.72
C GLN A 49 -2.02 16.79 21.08
N GLY A 50 -2.66 15.63 21.33
CA GLY A 50 -3.09 15.23 22.68
C GLY A 50 -4.59 15.37 23.00
N GLY A 51 -5.45 15.70 22.04
CA GLY A 51 -6.89 15.46 22.19
C GLY A 51 -7.22 13.96 22.08
N ALA A 52 -8.35 13.50 22.61
CA ALA A 52 -8.90 12.15 22.36
C ALA A 52 -9.31 11.92 20.88
N GLN A 53 -8.77 12.71 19.96
CA GLN A 53 -9.07 12.73 18.55
C GLN A 53 -8.27 11.65 17.81
N ARG A 54 -8.83 11.28 16.65
CA ARG A 54 -8.34 10.27 15.72
C ARG A 54 -6.87 10.51 15.33
N ASP A 55 -6.20 9.45 14.89
CA ASP A 55 -4.82 9.49 14.39
C ASP A 55 -4.63 10.47 13.20
N ASP A 56 -5.73 10.91 12.59
CA ASP A 56 -5.78 11.83 11.46
C ASP A 56 -6.97 12.80 11.49
N VAL A 57 -6.80 13.93 10.83
CA VAL A 57 -7.83 14.95 10.60
C VAL A 57 -8.12 15.02 9.11
N HIS A 58 -9.35 14.71 8.69
CA HIS A 58 -9.78 14.99 7.31
C HIS A 58 -9.89 16.49 7.12
N LEU A 59 -9.09 17.03 6.19
CA LEU A 59 -9.00 18.46 5.94
C LEU A 59 -10.08 18.91 4.95
N PHE A 60 -10.08 18.28 3.78
CA PHE A 60 -11.01 18.57 2.71
C PHE A 60 -11.07 17.42 1.71
N THR A 61 -12.13 17.41 0.90
CA THR A 61 -12.18 16.69 -0.37
C THR A 61 -12.31 17.71 -1.50
N SER A 62 -11.42 17.66 -2.48
CA SER A 62 -11.47 18.52 -3.66
C SER A 62 -11.86 17.72 -4.89
N TYR A 63 -12.90 18.15 -5.60
CA TYR A 63 -13.41 17.50 -6.80
C TYR A 63 -13.05 18.31 -8.04
N SER A 64 -12.30 17.70 -8.94
CA SER A 64 -11.92 18.24 -10.24
C SER A 64 -12.65 17.51 -11.36
N ALA A 65 -13.27 18.25 -12.27
CA ALA A 65 -13.87 17.68 -13.48
C ALA A 65 -13.41 18.47 -14.72
N HIS A 66 -13.40 17.80 -15.88
CA HIS A 66 -13.03 18.43 -17.12
C HIS A 66 -13.96 19.61 -17.46
N GLY A 67 -13.38 20.70 -17.97
CA GLY A 67 -14.09 21.93 -18.32
C GLY A 67 -14.42 22.86 -17.14
N LEU A 68 -14.15 22.46 -15.89
CA LEU A 68 -14.31 23.35 -14.74
C LEU A 68 -13.08 24.25 -14.56
N ALA A 69 -13.34 25.55 -14.35
CA ALA A 69 -12.28 26.53 -14.13
C ALA A 69 -11.59 26.37 -12.77
N GLN A 70 -12.31 25.89 -11.76
CA GLN A 70 -11.85 25.65 -10.40
C GLN A 70 -12.49 24.38 -9.85
N PRO A 71 -11.80 23.64 -8.97
CA PRO A 71 -12.39 22.47 -8.32
C PRO A 71 -13.44 22.88 -7.28
N GLU A 72 -14.42 21.99 -7.06
CA GLU A 72 -15.32 22.09 -5.91
C GLU A 72 -14.58 21.59 -4.66
N VAL A 73 -14.72 22.28 -3.52
CA VAL A 73 -14.01 21.92 -2.28
C VAL A 73 -15.03 21.76 -1.16
N VAL A 74 -15.08 20.57 -0.58
CA VAL A 74 -15.89 20.25 0.60
C VAL A 74 -14.98 20.18 1.81
N THR A 75 -15.25 21.00 2.83
CA THR A 75 -14.51 21.00 4.10
C THR A 75 -15.40 21.46 5.24
N GLU A 76 -15.14 20.94 6.44
CA GLU A 76 -15.73 21.39 7.70
C GLU A 76 -14.82 22.39 8.45
N HIS A 77 -13.66 22.73 7.85
CA HIS A 77 -12.61 23.52 8.47
C HIS A 77 -12.43 24.89 7.79
N ASP A 78 -11.51 25.70 8.33
CA ASP A 78 -11.20 27.04 7.82
C ASP A 78 -10.83 27.02 6.33
N THR A 79 -11.63 27.70 5.50
CA THR A 79 -11.51 27.66 4.05
C THR A 79 -10.22 28.29 3.53
N LYS A 80 -9.60 29.21 4.28
CA LYS A 80 -8.33 29.84 3.86
C LYS A 80 -7.17 28.85 4.01
N LEU A 81 -7.06 28.21 5.18
CA LEU A 81 -6.03 27.18 5.41
C LEU A 81 -6.21 26.01 4.42
N MET A 82 -7.44 25.57 4.20
CA MET A 82 -7.72 24.48 3.26
C MET A 82 -7.39 24.84 1.82
N THR A 83 -7.66 26.09 1.40
CA THR A 83 -7.28 26.57 0.06
C THR A 83 -5.77 26.52 -0.15
N VAL A 84 -5.00 26.96 0.84
CA VAL A 84 -3.53 26.97 0.75
C VAL A 84 -2.98 25.53 0.74
N ALA A 85 -3.48 24.65 1.61
CA ALA A 85 -3.09 23.24 1.62
C ALA A 85 -3.43 22.53 0.29
N ARG A 86 -4.62 22.78 -0.27
CA ARG A 86 -5.03 22.26 -1.59
C ARG A 86 -4.07 22.69 -2.69
N LEU A 87 -3.77 23.98 -2.80
CA LEU A 87 -2.87 24.49 -3.83
C LEU A 87 -1.46 23.89 -3.71
N LEU A 88 -0.96 23.69 -2.49
CA LEU A 88 0.33 23.01 -2.29
C LEU A 88 0.29 21.57 -2.81
N LEU A 89 -0.76 20.82 -2.49
CA LEU A 89 -0.93 19.43 -2.92
C LEU A 89 -1.10 19.32 -4.44
N GLU A 90 -1.85 20.22 -5.08
CA GLU A 90 -1.96 20.28 -6.54
C GLU A 90 -0.60 20.54 -7.20
N HIS A 91 0.20 21.47 -6.65
CA HIS A 91 1.54 21.72 -7.16
C HIS A 91 2.47 20.52 -6.99
N LEU A 92 2.35 19.77 -5.88
CA LEU A 92 3.07 18.51 -5.65
C LEU A 92 2.69 17.48 -6.73
N MET A 93 1.40 17.28 -6.96
CA MET A 93 0.88 16.33 -7.95
C MET A 93 1.26 16.69 -9.39
N GLU A 94 1.23 17.98 -9.75
CA GLU A 94 1.66 18.46 -11.06
C GLU A 94 3.17 18.26 -11.24
N ALA A 95 3.98 18.56 -10.21
CA ALA A 95 5.43 18.33 -10.24
C ALA A 95 5.78 16.84 -10.34
N ASN A 96 4.99 15.97 -9.71
CA ASN A 96 5.12 14.52 -9.83
C ASN A 96 4.56 13.97 -11.15
N GLY A 97 3.91 14.79 -12.00
CA GLY A 97 3.31 14.37 -13.27
C GLY A 97 2.02 13.57 -13.13
N GLN A 98 1.49 13.41 -11.91
CA GLN A 98 0.22 12.73 -11.65
C GLN A 98 -0.95 13.51 -12.27
N TRP A 99 -0.92 14.83 -12.11
CA TRP A 99 -1.97 15.70 -12.66
C TRP A 99 -1.95 15.76 -14.19
N SER A 100 -0.76 15.82 -14.78
CA SER A 100 -0.61 15.75 -16.23
C SER A 100 -1.10 14.42 -16.78
N TYR A 101 -0.84 13.30 -16.08
CA TYR A 101 -1.39 11.98 -16.43
C TYR A 101 -2.92 11.99 -16.38
N LEU A 102 -3.52 12.39 -15.26
CA LEU A 102 -4.98 12.34 -15.07
C LEU A 102 -5.74 13.22 -16.07
N LYS A 103 -5.25 14.44 -16.34
CA LYS A 103 -5.88 15.37 -17.29
C LYS A 103 -5.85 14.88 -18.74
N ALA A 104 -4.91 14.00 -19.07
CA ALA A 104 -4.77 13.44 -20.42
C ALA A 104 -5.69 12.23 -20.67
N GLN A 105 -6.36 11.71 -19.64
CA GLN A 105 -7.15 10.50 -19.74
C GLN A 105 -8.48 10.72 -20.46
N PRO A 106 -8.87 9.85 -21.42
CA PRO A 106 -10.14 9.97 -22.12
C PRO A 106 -11.34 10.06 -21.17
N TRP A 107 -11.40 9.17 -20.17
CA TRP A 107 -12.46 9.11 -19.16
C TRP A 107 -12.59 10.36 -18.28
N PHE A 108 -11.54 11.20 -18.24
CA PHE A 108 -11.58 12.50 -17.58
C PHE A 108 -12.04 13.56 -18.56
N THR A 109 -11.44 13.61 -19.76
CA THR A 109 -11.72 14.62 -20.79
C THR A 109 -13.12 14.54 -21.38
N ASP A 110 -13.71 13.34 -21.47
CA ASP A 110 -15.10 13.15 -21.89
C ASP A 110 -16.11 13.52 -20.78
N GLY A 111 -15.63 13.79 -19.57
CA GLY A 111 -16.43 14.13 -18.40
C GLY A 111 -17.20 12.95 -17.79
N GLY A 112 -16.88 11.70 -18.16
CA GLY A 112 -17.49 10.49 -17.61
C GLY A 112 -17.10 10.23 -16.16
N HIS A 113 -15.88 10.63 -15.77
CA HIS A 113 -15.40 10.57 -14.40
C HIS A 113 -14.81 11.92 -13.96
N LEU A 114 -14.71 12.07 -12.65
CA LEU A 114 -14.06 13.18 -11.98
C LEU A 114 -12.90 12.65 -11.12
N VAL A 115 -12.03 13.55 -10.71
CA VAL A 115 -10.97 13.24 -9.73
C VAL A 115 -11.32 13.86 -8.39
N ALA A 116 -11.39 13.05 -7.35
CA ALA A 116 -11.46 13.52 -5.98
C ALA A 116 -10.09 13.42 -5.30
N ILE A 117 -9.70 14.44 -4.56
CA ILE A 117 -8.51 14.44 -3.71
C ILE A 117 -8.96 14.60 -2.27
N ASP A 118 -8.86 13.53 -1.49
CA ASP A 118 -9.07 13.56 -0.06
C ASP A 118 -7.75 13.90 0.62
N ALA A 119 -7.71 15.00 1.38
CA ALA A 119 -6.55 15.40 2.14
C ALA A 119 -6.77 15.11 3.62
N ASN A 120 -5.84 14.39 4.24
CA ASN A 120 -5.78 14.17 5.68
C ASN A 120 -4.50 14.78 6.24
N TYR A 121 -4.58 15.32 7.45
CA TYR A 121 -3.42 15.74 8.22
C TYR A 121 -3.19 14.81 9.40
N TYR A 122 -1.97 14.35 9.52
CA TYR A 122 -1.49 13.52 10.62
C TYR A 122 -0.63 14.39 11.54
N PRO A 123 -1.16 14.96 12.64
CA PRO A 123 -0.36 15.81 13.55
C PRO A 123 0.62 15.02 14.42
N ASN A 124 0.32 13.73 14.63
CA ASN A 124 1.10 12.82 15.44
C ASN A 124 0.87 11.38 14.97
N ARG A 125 1.70 10.90 14.03
CA ARG A 125 1.72 9.50 13.64
C ARG A 125 2.88 8.78 14.32
N GLU A 126 2.61 8.22 15.49
CA GLU A 126 3.55 7.34 16.19
C GLU A 126 4.00 6.19 15.28
N VAL A 127 5.28 5.85 15.37
CA VAL A 127 5.74 4.56 14.86
C VAL A 127 5.39 3.52 15.91
N LYS A 128 4.29 2.80 15.70
CA LYS A 128 3.94 1.66 16.55
C LYS A 128 5.00 0.58 16.32
N GLY A 129 5.72 0.21 17.37
CA GLY A 129 6.58 -0.97 17.34
C GLY A 129 5.76 -2.20 16.96
N GLY A 130 6.31 -3.06 16.10
CA GLY A 130 5.60 -4.23 15.61
C GLY A 130 6.20 -4.82 14.35
N GLN A 131 5.67 -5.97 13.95
CA GLN A 131 6.00 -6.60 12.69
C GLN A 131 5.52 -5.73 11.52
N PRO A 132 6.24 -5.70 10.39
CA PRO A 132 5.86 -4.89 9.24
C PRO A 132 4.53 -5.41 8.66
N GLN A 133 3.53 -4.53 8.60
CA GLN A 133 2.26 -4.82 7.93
C GLN A 133 2.23 -4.12 6.57
N PHE A 134 2.54 -4.86 5.51
CA PHE A 134 2.39 -4.37 4.15
C PHE A 134 0.91 -4.16 3.85
N HIS A 135 0.59 -3.04 3.23
CA HIS A 135 -0.75 -2.73 2.79
C HIS A 135 -0.76 -1.93 1.50
N LYS A 136 -1.96 -1.80 0.94
CA LYS A 136 -2.33 -0.77 -0.02
C LYS A 136 -3.38 0.11 0.63
N ASP A 137 -3.33 1.39 0.30
CA ASP A 137 -4.37 2.33 0.72
C ASP A 137 -5.62 2.21 -0.15
N THR A 138 -5.66 1.27 -1.11
CA THR A 138 -6.76 1.04 -2.03
C THR A 138 -7.40 -0.34 -1.83
N ALA A 139 -8.73 -0.39 -1.81
CA ALA A 139 -9.50 -1.58 -2.16
C ALA A 139 -9.88 -1.61 -3.66
N GLY A 140 -9.69 -0.49 -4.39
CA GLY A 140 -9.90 -0.47 -5.83
C GLY A 140 -10.25 0.86 -6.50
N ASN A 141 -10.28 2.01 -5.82
CA ASN A 141 -10.60 3.31 -6.44
C ASN A 141 -9.57 4.44 -6.21
N ASN A 142 -8.58 4.22 -5.34
CA ASN A 142 -7.47 5.14 -5.16
C ASN A 142 -6.43 4.86 -6.25
N VAL A 143 -6.06 5.89 -7.00
CA VAL A 143 -5.10 5.79 -8.10
C VAL A 143 -3.71 6.23 -7.68
N PHE A 144 -3.62 7.27 -6.85
CA PHE A 144 -2.35 7.76 -6.31
C PHE A 144 -2.46 8.05 -4.82
N VAL A 145 -1.34 7.89 -4.13
CA VAL A 145 -1.15 8.37 -2.76
C VAL A 145 0.03 9.33 -2.73
N ASN A 146 -0.07 10.37 -1.91
CA ASN A 146 1.05 11.24 -1.60
C ASN A 146 1.15 11.42 -0.09
N LEU A 147 2.36 11.42 0.42
CA LEU A 147 2.73 11.85 1.77
C LEU A 147 3.68 13.04 1.63
N LEU A 148 3.39 14.12 2.35
CA LEU A 148 4.27 15.28 2.45
C LEU A 148 4.57 15.53 3.92
N PHE A 149 5.80 15.20 4.32
CA PHE A 149 6.27 15.29 5.70
C PHE A 149 6.75 16.72 6.01
N ASP A 150 6.52 17.17 7.24
CA ASP A 150 6.97 18.48 7.73
C ASP A 150 8.26 18.39 8.57
N ASN A 151 8.82 17.19 8.66
CA ASN A 151 9.98 16.92 9.50
C ASN A 151 11.24 17.58 8.91
N PRO A 152 12.02 18.31 9.72
CA PRO A 152 13.28 18.92 9.29
C PRO A 152 14.44 17.91 9.22
N ASP A 153 14.32 16.81 9.97
CA ASP A 153 15.33 15.76 10.10
C ASP A 153 14.92 14.50 9.32
N PRO A 154 15.88 13.60 9.01
CA PRO A 154 15.56 12.28 8.48
C PRO A 154 14.58 11.51 9.36
N ILE A 155 13.62 10.83 8.72
CA ILE A 155 12.56 10.09 9.40
C ILE A 155 12.31 8.73 8.76
N PRO A 156 11.76 7.76 9.51
CA PRO A 156 11.19 6.55 8.93
C PRO A 156 9.91 6.92 8.16
N ALA A 157 9.98 6.98 6.84
CA ALA A 157 8.83 7.31 6.01
C ALA A 157 8.05 6.06 5.63
N THR A 158 8.53 5.35 4.60
CA THR A 158 7.83 4.22 3.98
C THR A 158 8.85 3.18 3.50
N GLU A 159 8.63 1.92 3.83
CA GLU A 159 9.21 0.79 3.10
C GLU A 159 8.21 0.32 2.05
N TRP A 160 8.70 -0.15 0.90
CA TRP A 160 7.83 -0.49 -0.22
C TRP A 160 8.43 -1.56 -1.14
N LEU A 161 7.56 -2.21 -1.90
CA LEU A 161 7.95 -3.06 -3.02
C LEU A 161 6.99 -2.86 -4.21
N VAL A 162 7.52 -3.07 -5.42
CA VAL A 162 6.71 -3.06 -6.63
C VAL A 162 5.85 -4.32 -6.71
N ASP A 163 4.54 -4.12 -6.87
CA ASP A 163 3.57 -5.16 -7.16
C ASP A 163 3.51 -5.44 -8.66
N VAL A 164 4.25 -6.47 -9.08
CA VAL A 164 4.25 -6.96 -10.47
C VAL A 164 3.20 -8.07 -10.68
N GLY A 165 2.55 -8.52 -9.59
CA GLY A 165 1.51 -9.53 -9.61
C GLY A 165 0.16 -8.96 -10.03
N GLU A 166 -0.69 -9.81 -10.58
CA GLU A 166 -2.09 -9.47 -10.78
C GLU A 166 -2.79 -9.31 -9.42
N PRO A 167 -3.84 -8.47 -9.33
CA PRO A 167 -4.64 -8.36 -8.12
C PRO A 167 -5.34 -9.69 -7.83
N GLY A 168 -5.76 -9.90 -6.59
CA GLY A 168 -6.68 -11.00 -6.28
C GLY A 168 -7.96 -10.85 -7.08
N PHE A 169 -8.63 -11.95 -7.41
CA PHE A 169 -9.87 -11.98 -8.17
C PHE A 169 -10.93 -11.05 -7.57
N ARG A 170 -11.07 -11.04 -6.24
CA ARG A 170 -12.00 -10.14 -5.54
C ARG A 170 -11.63 -8.66 -5.72
N ARG A 171 -10.35 -8.32 -5.61
CA ARG A 171 -9.87 -6.95 -5.86
C ARG A 171 -10.06 -6.56 -7.32
N ARG A 172 -9.78 -7.45 -8.28
CA ARG A 172 -10.03 -7.19 -9.71
C ARG A 172 -11.49 -6.86 -9.99
N LEU A 173 -12.44 -7.65 -9.45
CA LEU A 173 -13.86 -7.37 -9.62
C LEU A 173 -14.25 -6.01 -9.02
N LEU A 174 -13.69 -5.66 -7.86
CA LEU A 174 -13.96 -4.36 -7.24
C LEU A 174 -13.39 -3.21 -8.09
N GLN A 175 -12.16 -3.34 -8.56
CA GLN A 175 -11.55 -2.39 -9.49
C GLN A 175 -12.35 -2.21 -10.78
N GLU A 176 -12.83 -3.30 -11.39
CA GLU A 176 -13.67 -3.27 -12.59
C GLU A 176 -15.00 -2.54 -12.37
N SER A 177 -15.51 -2.54 -11.13
CA SER A 177 -16.74 -1.82 -10.77
C SER A 177 -16.53 -0.35 -10.40
N LEU A 178 -15.30 0.04 -10.03
CA LEU A 178 -15.01 1.37 -9.49
C LEU A 178 -14.16 2.25 -10.43
N LEU A 179 -13.31 1.65 -11.27
CA LEU A 179 -12.35 2.38 -12.11
C LEU A 179 -12.74 2.33 -13.59
N PRO A 180 -12.42 3.38 -14.36
CA PRO A 180 -12.66 3.39 -15.80
C PRO A 180 -11.81 2.32 -16.52
N PRO A 181 -12.33 1.65 -17.56
CA PRO A 181 -11.61 0.63 -18.31
C PRO A 181 -10.25 1.10 -18.86
N GLY A 182 -10.14 2.38 -19.24
CA GLY A 182 -8.87 2.96 -19.70
C GLY A 182 -7.79 2.96 -18.63
N TYR A 183 -8.13 3.26 -17.37
CA TYR A 183 -7.18 3.22 -16.27
C TYR A 183 -6.78 1.78 -15.89
N LEU A 184 -7.72 0.84 -15.95
CA LEU A 184 -7.43 -0.59 -15.73
C LEU A 184 -6.46 -1.13 -16.78
N LYS A 185 -6.64 -0.73 -18.05
CA LYS A 185 -5.70 -1.05 -19.12
C LYS A 185 -4.31 -0.46 -18.84
N ASP A 186 -4.22 0.80 -18.43
CA ASP A 186 -2.94 1.43 -18.07
C ASP A 186 -2.25 0.71 -16.90
N LEU A 187 -3.01 0.22 -15.91
CA LEU A 187 -2.48 -0.60 -14.82
C LEU A 187 -1.92 -1.93 -15.31
N ASP A 188 -2.66 -2.63 -16.17
CA ASP A 188 -2.24 -3.92 -16.74
C ASP A 188 -0.97 -3.73 -17.60
N GLU A 189 -0.89 -2.67 -18.41
CA GLU A 189 0.32 -2.32 -19.18
C GLU A 189 1.50 -1.97 -18.27
N ALA A 190 1.28 -1.20 -17.20
CA ALA A 190 2.32 -0.87 -16.23
C ALA A 190 2.85 -2.12 -15.51
N ARG A 191 1.98 -3.06 -15.10
CA ARG A 191 2.38 -4.34 -14.51
C ARG A 191 3.23 -5.17 -15.46
N LEU A 192 2.84 -5.27 -16.72
CA LEU A 192 3.61 -6.00 -17.74
C LEU A 192 5.01 -5.41 -17.90
N HIS A 193 5.11 -4.08 -17.97
CA HIS A 193 6.39 -3.38 -18.05
C HIS A 193 7.24 -3.59 -16.80
N LEU A 194 6.66 -3.43 -15.61
CA LEU A 194 7.36 -3.60 -14.33
C LEU A 194 7.84 -5.06 -14.17
N ARG A 195 7.02 -6.05 -14.52
CA ARG A 195 7.41 -7.47 -14.51
C ARG A 195 8.61 -7.77 -15.41
N ALA A 196 8.75 -7.05 -16.53
CA ALA A 196 9.87 -7.20 -17.45
C ALA A 196 11.15 -6.44 -17.01
N THR A 197 11.04 -5.50 -16.07
CA THR A 197 12.13 -4.56 -15.71
C THR A 197 12.56 -4.61 -14.24
N THR A 198 11.74 -5.17 -13.37
CA THR A 198 11.99 -5.42 -11.95
C THR A 198 12.49 -6.85 -11.76
N ALA A 199 13.58 -7.03 -11.02
CA ALA A 199 14.08 -8.36 -10.68
C ALA A 199 13.09 -9.07 -9.73
N ALA A 200 12.90 -10.38 -9.92
CA ALA A 200 11.97 -11.16 -9.10
C ALA A 200 12.36 -11.19 -7.61
N ASP A 201 13.66 -11.04 -7.32
CA ASP A 201 14.28 -11.01 -6.01
C ASP A 201 14.66 -9.59 -5.54
N GLU A 202 14.17 -8.54 -6.22
CA GLU A 202 14.43 -7.16 -5.83
C GLU A 202 14.02 -6.92 -4.36
N PRO A 203 14.93 -6.42 -3.51
CA PRO A 203 14.64 -6.25 -2.10
C PRO A 203 13.55 -5.18 -1.88
N VAL A 204 12.85 -5.29 -0.76
CA VAL A 204 11.99 -4.20 -0.27
C VAL A 204 12.87 -2.96 -0.10
N SER A 205 12.42 -1.86 -0.70
CA SER A 205 13.10 -0.58 -0.74
C SER A 205 12.53 0.40 0.30
N GLY A 206 13.14 1.58 0.41
CA GLY A 206 12.72 2.62 1.37
C GLY A 206 13.33 2.42 2.75
N GLY A 207 12.59 2.82 3.79
CA GLY A 207 13.06 2.81 5.17
C GLY A 207 13.16 4.22 5.73
N VAL A 208 14.27 4.90 5.49
CA VAL A 208 14.49 6.28 5.94
C VAL A 208 14.49 7.22 4.74
N THR A 209 13.78 8.34 4.87
CA THR A 209 13.90 9.43 3.91
C THR A 209 14.87 10.48 4.43
N GLU A 210 15.84 10.85 3.61
CA GLU A 210 16.82 11.87 3.91
C GLU A 210 16.32 13.25 3.49
N GLY A 211 16.64 14.27 4.30
CA GLY A 211 16.36 15.67 4.00
C GLY A 211 15.07 16.21 4.61
N ALA A 212 15.03 17.54 4.75
CA ALA A 212 13.90 18.25 5.28
C ALA A 212 12.71 18.20 4.30
N ASN A 213 11.50 18.18 4.85
CA ASN A 213 10.26 18.32 4.09
C ASN A 213 10.14 17.31 2.93
N THR A 214 10.37 16.03 3.24
CA THR A 214 10.37 14.97 2.25
C THR A 214 8.96 14.67 1.77
N TYR A 215 8.82 14.31 0.50
CA TYR A 215 7.62 13.70 -0.04
C TYR A 215 7.83 12.24 -0.45
N VAL A 216 6.73 11.48 -0.42
CA VAL A 216 6.63 10.12 -0.93
C VAL A 216 5.34 10.02 -1.74
N SER A 217 5.40 9.49 -2.95
CA SER A 217 4.30 9.51 -3.91
C SER A 217 4.31 8.24 -4.74
N TRP A 218 3.16 7.58 -4.91
CA TRP A 218 3.10 6.30 -5.64
C TRP A 218 1.76 6.06 -6.32
N VAL A 219 1.76 5.11 -7.27
CA VAL A 219 0.55 4.49 -7.81
C VAL A 219 0.11 3.42 -6.81
N ASP A 220 -1.01 3.63 -6.14
CA ASP A 220 -1.43 2.80 -4.99
C ASP A 220 -1.56 1.31 -5.36
N ASP A 221 -2.09 1.05 -6.56
CA ASP A 221 -2.30 -0.32 -7.00
C ASP A 221 -1.03 -1.08 -7.42
N LEU A 222 0.09 -0.38 -7.59
CA LEU A 222 1.37 -0.94 -8.05
C LEU A 222 2.42 -1.01 -6.95
N ILE A 223 2.11 -0.55 -5.73
CA ILE A 223 3.04 -0.54 -4.60
C ILE A 223 2.39 -1.18 -3.38
N TRP A 224 3.10 -2.14 -2.78
CA TRP A 224 2.85 -2.54 -1.41
C TRP A 224 3.75 -1.75 -0.49
N HIS A 225 3.21 -1.19 0.58
CA HIS A 225 4.00 -0.36 1.48
C HIS A 225 3.70 -0.61 2.96
N ALA A 226 4.65 -0.23 3.82
CA ALA A 226 4.54 -0.37 5.26
C ALA A 226 5.25 0.78 5.96
N THR A 227 4.85 1.06 7.20
CA THR A 227 5.70 1.85 8.10
C THR A 227 6.98 1.04 8.38
N PRO A 228 8.17 1.64 8.23
CA PRO A 228 9.43 0.98 8.53
C PRO A 228 9.52 0.52 9.99
N THR A 229 10.12 -0.64 10.21
CA THR A 229 10.37 -1.22 11.55
C THR A 229 11.77 -1.84 11.61
N ASP A 230 12.36 -1.91 12.79
CA ASP A 230 13.64 -2.57 13.06
C ASP A 230 13.51 -4.08 13.29
N VAL A 231 12.27 -4.57 13.44
CA VAL A 231 11.92 -5.99 13.53
C VAL A 231 12.19 -6.64 12.18
N ASN A 232 12.97 -7.72 12.12
CA ASN A 232 13.20 -8.45 10.87
C ASN A 232 11.96 -9.23 10.42
N ARG A 233 11.82 -9.47 9.11
CA ARG A 233 10.92 -10.55 8.67
C ARG A 233 11.53 -11.89 9.04
N HIS A 234 10.69 -12.80 9.50
CA HIS A 234 11.12 -14.11 9.95
C HIS A 234 11.56 -14.93 8.75
N ALA A 235 12.85 -15.31 8.74
CA ALA A 235 13.30 -16.37 7.84
C ALA A 235 12.53 -17.62 8.23
N TYR A 236 11.70 -18.10 7.30
CA TYR A 236 10.87 -19.25 7.54
C TYR A 236 11.57 -20.46 6.92
N THR A 237 11.40 -21.64 7.49
CA THR A 237 12.05 -22.87 6.98
C THR A 237 11.00 -23.94 6.75
N ALA A 238 11.31 -24.89 5.87
CA ALA A 238 10.46 -26.07 5.69
C ALA A 238 10.25 -26.83 7.01
N ALA A 239 11.28 -26.89 7.87
CA ALA A 239 11.19 -27.50 9.19
C ALA A 239 10.18 -26.79 10.10
N GLN A 240 10.23 -25.47 10.18
CA GLN A 240 9.26 -24.66 10.95
C GLN A 240 7.84 -24.81 10.40
N ALA A 241 7.65 -24.74 9.08
CA ALA A 241 6.34 -24.96 8.48
C ALA A 241 5.81 -26.38 8.73
N SER A 242 6.67 -27.40 8.68
CA SER A 242 6.28 -28.81 8.86
C SER A 242 5.69 -29.07 10.23
N VAL A 243 6.24 -28.45 11.29
CA VAL A 243 5.75 -28.66 12.65
C VAL A 243 4.40 -28.00 12.94
N LEU A 244 3.95 -27.08 12.06
CA LEU A 244 2.65 -26.40 12.21
C LEU A 244 1.45 -27.24 11.79
N TYR A 245 1.63 -28.32 11.02
CA TYR A 245 0.50 -29.05 10.42
C TYR A 245 -0.59 -29.38 11.45
N ASP A 246 -0.23 -30.05 12.55
CA ASP A 246 -1.21 -30.53 13.53
C ASP A 246 -1.97 -29.37 14.20
N LEU A 247 -1.30 -28.24 14.41
CA LEU A 247 -1.89 -27.04 15.00
C LEU A 247 -2.85 -26.35 14.02
N VAL A 248 -2.44 -26.18 12.76
CA VAL A 248 -3.26 -25.57 11.72
C VAL A 248 -4.48 -26.45 11.42
N ASP A 249 -4.30 -27.76 11.34
CA ASP A 249 -5.37 -28.73 11.12
C ASP A 249 -6.39 -28.75 12.27
N ALA A 250 -5.92 -28.70 13.52
CA ALA A 250 -6.80 -28.57 14.68
C ALA A 250 -7.61 -27.26 14.66
N ARG A 251 -7.01 -26.14 14.26
CA ARG A 251 -7.68 -24.84 14.15
C ARG A 251 -8.71 -24.82 13.02
N SER A 252 -8.42 -25.47 11.89
CA SER A 252 -9.37 -25.61 10.78
C SER A 252 -10.59 -26.44 11.20
N ARG A 253 -10.40 -27.56 11.93
CA ARG A 253 -11.51 -28.33 12.50
C ARG A 253 -12.38 -27.53 13.48
N ALA A 254 -11.76 -26.60 14.21
CA ALA A 254 -12.47 -25.69 15.12
C ALA A 254 -13.14 -24.50 14.41
N GLY A 255 -12.98 -24.35 13.08
CA GLY A 255 -13.56 -23.24 12.32
C GLY A 255 -12.92 -21.89 12.59
N SER A 256 -11.66 -21.85 13.05
CA SER A 256 -10.95 -20.63 13.45
C SER A 256 -9.56 -20.56 12.83
N LEU A 257 -9.50 -20.65 11.50
CA LEU A 257 -8.24 -20.63 10.76
C LEU A 257 -7.87 -19.21 10.32
N SER A 258 -7.17 -18.48 11.17
CA SER A 258 -6.64 -17.14 10.82
C SER A 258 -5.16 -17.03 11.17
N HIS A 259 -4.83 -17.24 12.45
CA HIS A 259 -3.47 -17.20 12.98
C HIS A 259 -3.22 -18.40 13.89
N VAL A 260 -1.97 -18.81 13.93
CA VAL A 260 -1.49 -19.81 14.88
C VAL A 260 -0.27 -19.28 15.61
N TYR A 261 -0.16 -19.57 16.90
CA TYR A 261 1.06 -19.35 17.68
C TYR A 261 1.63 -20.71 18.05
N ASP A 262 2.90 -20.94 17.72
CA ASP A 262 3.61 -22.16 18.09
C ASP A 262 4.83 -21.80 18.93
N GLY A 263 4.87 -22.25 20.19
CA GLY A 263 5.96 -21.94 21.12
C GLY A 263 7.33 -22.49 20.70
N ARG A 264 7.40 -23.46 19.78
CA ARG A 264 8.67 -23.96 19.22
C ARG A 264 9.25 -23.02 18.18
N ILE A 265 8.38 -22.27 17.51
CA ILE A 265 8.76 -21.22 16.55
C ILE A 265 8.90 -19.87 17.27
N GLY A 266 8.15 -19.66 18.37
CA GLY A 266 8.17 -18.45 19.18
C GLY A 266 7.41 -17.28 18.55
N GLU A 267 6.57 -17.52 17.55
CA GLU A 267 5.99 -16.47 16.70
C GLU A 267 4.52 -16.75 16.32
N PHE A 268 3.79 -15.68 16.01
CA PHE A 268 2.50 -15.77 15.34
C PHE A 268 2.70 -15.96 13.84
N VAL A 269 1.95 -16.90 13.27
CA VAL A 269 1.95 -17.17 11.82
C VAL A 269 0.54 -16.92 11.30
N SER A 270 0.43 -16.00 10.34
CA SER A 270 -0.77 -15.83 9.54
C SER A 270 -0.90 -17.04 8.61
N VAL A 271 -1.96 -17.84 8.79
CA VAL A 271 -2.18 -19.05 7.97
C VAL A 271 -2.44 -18.68 6.50
N PRO A 272 -3.21 -17.62 6.17
CA PRO A 272 -3.31 -17.13 4.80
C PRO A 272 -1.95 -16.78 4.17
N GLU A 273 -1.06 -16.09 4.89
CA GLU A 273 0.28 -15.74 4.38
C GLU A 273 1.14 -16.99 4.12
N LEU A 274 1.09 -17.97 5.05
CA LEU A 274 1.76 -19.26 4.92
C LEU A 274 1.28 -20.00 3.67
N LEU A 275 -0.04 -20.16 3.51
CA LEU A 275 -0.61 -20.87 2.37
C LEU A 275 -0.42 -20.10 1.06
N GLY A 276 -0.52 -18.77 1.06
CA GLY A 276 -0.18 -17.93 -0.08
C GLY A 276 1.26 -18.13 -0.52
N SER A 277 2.20 -18.18 0.44
CA SER A 277 3.62 -18.45 0.16
C SER A 277 3.87 -19.85 -0.40
N ILE A 278 3.13 -20.87 0.05
CA ILE A 278 3.17 -22.22 -0.57
C ILE A 278 2.66 -22.15 -2.02
N ALA A 279 1.57 -21.43 -2.24
CA ALA A 279 0.94 -21.27 -3.56
C ALA A 279 1.80 -20.52 -4.58
N GLU A 280 2.85 -19.80 -4.16
CA GLU A 280 3.85 -19.21 -5.06
C GLU A 280 4.66 -20.29 -5.81
N CYS A 281 4.78 -21.49 -5.24
CA CYS A 281 5.49 -22.60 -5.89
C CYS A 281 4.55 -23.31 -6.87
N PRO A 282 4.83 -23.29 -8.19
CA PRO A 282 3.88 -23.71 -9.21
C PRO A 282 3.57 -25.21 -9.21
N THR A 283 4.41 -26.02 -8.55
CA THR A 283 4.35 -27.49 -8.51
C THR A 283 3.69 -28.06 -7.25
N THR A 284 3.13 -27.20 -6.39
CA THR A 284 2.44 -27.60 -5.15
C THR A 284 1.02 -28.08 -5.45
N HIS A 285 0.49 -28.96 -4.60
CA HIS A 285 -0.90 -29.38 -4.65
C HIS A 285 -1.85 -28.19 -4.46
N LEU A 286 -1.53 -27.29 -3.53
CA LEU A 286 -2.31 -26.07 -3.33
C LEU A 286 -2.38 -25.21 -4.59
N ARG A 287 -1.25 -25.00 -5.30
CA ARG A 287 -1.26 -24.30 -6.58
C ARG A 287 -2.17 -25.00 -7.60
N HIS A 288 -2.06 -26.32 -7.74
CA HIS A 288 -2.90 -27.07 -8.68
C HIS A 288 -4.40 -26.94 -8.36
N VAL A 289 -4.76 -26.93 -7.07
CA VAL A 289 -6.14 -26.78 -6.61
C VAL A 289 -6.69 -25.36 -6.80
N LEU A 290 -5.85 -24.33 -6.65
CA LEU A 290 -6.19 -22.96 -7.04
C LEU A 290 -6.40 -22.85 -8.56
N GLY A 291 -5.61 -23.58 -9.34
CA GLY A 291 -5.68 -23.60 -10.79
C GLY A 291 -5.09 -22.35 -11.44
N ALA A 292 -5.32 -22.17 -12.75
CA ALA A 292 -4.73 -21.09 -13.51
C ALA A 292 -5.39 -19.72 -13.27
N LYS A 293 -6.65 -19.71 -12.83
CA LYS A 293 -7.44 -18.48 -12.63
C LYS A 293 -7.05 -17.70 -11.37
N PHE A 294 -6.61 -18.40 -10.33
CA PHE A 294 -6.33 -17.82 -9.02
C PHE A 294 -4.83 -17.81 -8.72
N GLY A 295 -4.38 -16.77 -8.03
CA GLY A 295 -2.99 -16.56 -7.62
C GLY A 295 -2.74 -16.79 -6.12
N PRO A 296 -1.48 -16.70 -5.67
CA PRO A 296 -1.14 -16.65 -4.24
C PRO A 296 -1.92 -15.59 -3.46
N GLN A 297 -2.21 -14.46 -4.09
CA GLN A 297 -2.96 -13.35 -3.51
C GLN A 297 -4.45 -13.67 -3.25
N ASP A 298 -5.00 -14.73 -3.86
CA ASP A 298 -6.38 -15.20 -3.62
C ASP A 298 -6.51 -16.12 -2.38
N VAL A 299 -5.39 -16.39 -1.71
CA VAL A 299 -5.37 -17.09 -0.43
C VAL A 299 -5.58 -16.05 0.69
N ASP A 300 -6.84 -15.87 1.11
CA ASP A 300 -7.30 -14.85 2.06
C ASP A 300 -8.06 -15.48 3.23
N TYR A 301 -8.56 -14.68 4.20
CA TYR A 301 -9.30 -15.24 5.34
C TYR A 301 -10.56 -16.02 4.94
N PRO A 302 -11.42 -15.53 4.01
CA PRO A 302 -12.53 -16.32 3.52
C PRO A 302 -12.16 -17.64 2.85
N THR A 303 -11.03 -17.72 2.13
CA THR A 303 -10.68 -18.93 1.36
C THR A 303 -9.77 -19.90 2.09
N VAL A 304 -9.00 -19.45 3.09
CA VAL A 304 -7.94 -20.26 3.72
C VAL A 304 -8.45 -21.57 4.32
N ASP A 305 -9.59 -21.55 5.01
CA ASP A 305 -10.15 -22.77 5.63
C ASP A 305 -10.71 -23.75 4.59
N VAL A 306 -11.33 -23.22 3.54
CA VAL A 306 -11.83 -24.02 2.41
C VAL A 306 -10.67 -24.70 1.69
N LEU A 307 -9.60 -23.95 1.42
CA LEU A 307 -8.40 -24.47 0.78
C LEU A 307 -7.71 -25.50 1.67
N TRP A 308 -7.56 -25.24 2.97
CA TRP A 308 -7.00 -26.19 3.92
C TRP A 308 -7.77 -27.51 3.90
N LYS A 309 -9.10 -27.45 4.08
CA LYS A 309 -9.96 -28.65 4.08
C LYS A 309 -9.90 -29.41 2.76
N LYS A 310 -9.79 -28.70 1.64
CA LYS A 310 -9.74 -29.30 0.31
C LYS A 310 -8.41 -30.00 0.02
N VAL A 311 -7.29 -29.43 0.45
CA VAL A 311 -5.94 -29.91 0.10
C VAL A 311 -5.33 -30.76 1.21
N TYR A 312 -5.43 -30.30 2.45
CA TYR A 312 -4.60 -30.77 3.56
C TYR A 312 -5.36 -31.43 4.71
N ALA A 313 -6.68 -31.51 4.68
CA ALA A 313 -7.41 -32.33 5.66
C ALA A 313 -7.46 -33.82 5.27
N GLY A 314 -7.71 -34.68 6.26
CA GLY A 314 -7.92 -36.12 6.08
C GLY A 314 -6.64 -36.96 6.11
N GLY A 315 -6.78 -38.28 5.87
CA GLY A 315 -5.72 -39.27 6.12
C GLY A 315 -4.41 -39.05 5.34
N GLU A 316 -4.49 -38.44 4.15
CA GLU A 316 -3.33 -38.10 3.32
C GLU A 316 -2.95 -36.61 3.35
N GLY A 317 -3.77 -35.78 3.99
CA GLY A 317 -3.62 -34.33 3.96
C GLY A 317 -2.29 -33.85 4.52
N ARG A 318 -1.81 -34.51 5.59
CA ARG A 318 -0.48 -34.30 6.17
C ARG A 318 0.65 -34.56 5.20
N ALA A 319 0.58 -35.66 4.45
CA ALA A 319 1.62 -36.02 3.49
C ALA A 319 1.70 -34.96 2.37
N ARG A 320 0.54 -34.54 1.83
CA ARG A 320 0.47 -33.46 0.82
C ARG A 320 1.01 -32.13 1.32
N TYR A 321 0.67 -31.75 2.57
CA TYR A 321 1.18 -30.52 3.18
C TYR A 321 2.71 -30.55 3.30
N LEU A 322 3.27 -31.65 3.83
CA LEU A 322 4.71 -31.78 4.00
C LEU A 322 5.45 -31.78 2.65
N GLU A 323 4.87 -32.38 1.60
CA GLU A 323 5.43 -32.33 0.25
C GLU A 323 5.41 -30.91 -0.32
N ASP A 324 4.30 -30.19 -0.17
CA ASP A 324 4.18 -28.80 -0.64
C ASP A 324 5.15 -27.86 0.10
N VAL A 325 5.29 -28.04 1.41
CA VAL A 325 6.27 -27.33 2.25
C VAL A 325 7.70 -27.64 1.81
N ALA A 326 8.02 -28.90 1.51
CA ALA A 326 9.34 -29.29 1.02
C ALA A 326 9.64 -28.65 -0.35
N LYS A 327 8.68 -28.68 -1.28
CA LYS A 327 8.79 -28.03 -2.60
C LYS A 327 9.01 -26.53 -2.46
N ARG A 328 8.22 -25.85 -1.62
CA ARG A 328 8.39 -24.41 -1.39
C ARG A 328 9.70 -24.09 -0.69
N GLY A 329 10.14 -24.92 0.25
CA GLY A 329 11.39 -24.77 0.98
C GLY A 329 12.67 -24.94 0.14
N ALA A 330 12.56 -25.33 -1.13
CA ALA A 330 13.68 -25.35 -2.08
C ALA A 330 14.18 -23.95 -2.47
N SER A 331 13.43 -22.90 -2.14
CA SER A 331 13.87 -21.50 -2.26
C SER A 331 13.63 -20.74 -0.97
N GLU A 332 14.34 -19.62 -0.77
CA GLU A 332 14.14 -18.80 0.42
C GLU A 332 12.68 -18.32 0.54
N TRP A 333 12.17 -18.32 1.77
CA TRP A 333 10.88 -17.71 2.07
C TRP A 333 10.87 -17.07 3.45
N ARG A 334 10.11 -16.00 3.54
CA ARG A 334 10.03 -15.10 4.69
C ARG A 334 8.58 -14.77 4.92
N LEU A 335 8.19 -14.75 6.19
CA LEU A 335 6.87 -14.30 6.59
C LEU A 335 7.01 -13.00 7.39
N THR A 336 6.04 -12.12 7.24
CA THR A 336 5.89 -10.94 8.10
C THR A 336 5.31 -11.33 9.45
N GLY A 337 4.48 -12.39 9.50
CA GLY A 337 3.66 -12.77 10.65
C GLY A 337 2.28 -12.10 10.65
N HIS A 338 2.00 -11.23 9.67
CA HIS A 338 0.71 -10.59 9.43
C HIS A 338 0.34 -10.65 7.95
N ILE A 339 -0.90 -11.05 7.64
CA ILE A 339 -1.39 -10.92 6.26
C ILE A 339 -1.37 -9.45 5.82
N ALA A 340 -0.86 -9.22 4.62
CA ALA A 340 -0.97 -7.93 3.99
C ALA A 340 -2.43 -7.64 3.63
N ASN A 341 -2.78 -6.35 3.54
CA ASN A 341 -4.16 -5.99 3.19
C ASN A 341 -4.21 -4.89 2.14
N ALA A 342 -5.22 -4.95 1.29
CA ALA A 342 -5.62 -3.88 0.42
C ALA A 342 -6.88 -3.28 1.05
N SER A 343 -6.73 -2.14 1.74
CA SER A 343 -7.82 -1.58 2.53
C SER A 343 -8.10 -0.13 2.15
N THR A 344 -9.33 0.11 1.72
CA THR A 344 -9.97 1.41 1.89
C THR A 344 -11.36 1.12 2.40
N THR A 345 -11.62 1.44 3.66
CA THR A 345 -12.99 1.73 4.08
C THR A 345 -13.30 3.13 3.58
N ASP A 346 -13.55 3.25 2.28
CA ASP A 346 -14.01 4.50 1.66
C ASP A 346 -15.53 4.56 1.82
N PRO A 347 -16.07 5.40 2.72
CA PRO A 347 -17.52 5.52 2.89
C PRO A 347 -18.22 6.04 1.63
N GLY A 348 -17.49 6.66 0.68
CA GLY A 348 -17.98 7.11 -0.62
C GLY A 348 -17.99 6.03 -1.72
N ALA A 349 -17.36 4.87 -1.49
CA ALA A 349 -17.33 3.76 -2.45
C ALA A 349 -18.18 2.57 -1.95
N PRO A 350 -19.38 2.35 -2.51
CA PRO A 350 -20.22 1.21 -2.15
C PRO A 350 -19.48 -0.13 -2.27
N GLY A 351 -19.55 -0.95 -1.23
CA GLY A 351 -18.87 -2.25 -1.20
C GLY A 351 -17.38 -2.17 -0.85
N SER A 352 -16.84 -0.98 -0.57
CA SER A 352 -15.50 -0.83 -0.03
C SER A 352 -15.40 -1.61 1.29
N SER A 353 -14.43 -2.50 1.34
CA SER A 353 -14.18 -3.36 2.48
C SER A 353 -12.69 -3.65 2.54
N GLN A 354 -12.22 -4.04 3.71
CA GLN A 354 -10.86 -4.53 3.85
C GLN A 354 -10.72 -5.85 3.07
N LEU A 355 -9.90 -5.84 2.03
CA LEU A 355 -9.50 -7.05 1.34
C LEU A 355 -8.16 -7.50 1.90
N PHE A 356 -8.07 -8.78 2.23
CA PHE A 356 -6.82 -9.39 2.64
C PHE A 356 -6.26 -10.13 1.44
N GLU A 357 -5.02 -9.86 1.09
CA GLU A 357 -4.37 -10.51 -0.03
C GLU A 357 -2.86 -10.53 0.23
N THR A 358 -2.20 -11.64 -0.07
CA THR A 358 -0.75 -11.77 0.12
C THR A 358 -0.04 -11.29 -1.14
N PRO A 359 0.96 -10.38 -1.07
CA PRO A 359 1.61 -9.87 -2.26
C PRO A 359 2.43 -10.97 -2.93
N ALA A 360 2.28 -11.13 -4.24
CA ALA A 360 3.02 -12.14 -4.98
C ALA A 360 4.54 -11.88 -4.90
N GLY A 361 5.28 -12.89 -4.44
CA GLY A 361 6.73 -12.84 -4.30
C GLY A 361 7.21 -12.04 -3.09
N LEU A 362 6.34 -11.55 -2.20
CA LEU A 362 6.80 -10.91 -0.97
C LEU A 362 7.69 -11.87 -0.18
N SER A 363 7.31 -13.15 -0.13
CA SER A 363 8.00 -14.12 0.72
C SER A 363 9.45 -14.37 0.29
N SER A 364 9.80 -14.22 -0.99
CA SER A 364 11.18 -14.40 -1.48
C SER A 364 12.06 -13.17 -1.27
N ARG A 365 11.48 -11.97 -1.31
CA ARG A 365 12.24 -10.71 -1.24
C ARG A 365 12.88 -10.53 0.14
N ARG A 366 14.06 -9.92 0.22
CA ARG A 366 14.68 -9.49 1.49
C ARG A 366 14.25 -8.06 1.84
N ARG A 367 14.23 -7.71 3.12
CA ARG A 367 14.06 -6.30 3.52
C ARG A 367 15.40 -5.61 3.56
N ARG A 368 15.49 -4.40 2.99
CA ARG A 368 16.68 -3.57 3.16
C ARG A 368 16.93 -3.24 4.63
N ASN A 369 15.88 -3.02 5.42
CA ASN A 369 15.99 -2.80 6.87
C ASN A 369 16.46 -4.04 7.67
N SER A 370 16.67 -5.20 7.02
CA SER A 370 17.34 -6.35 7.63
C SER A 370 18.86 -6.33 7.44
N ASP A 371 19.38 -5.45 6.59
CA ASP A 371 20.82 -5.15 6.52
C ASP A 371 21.24 -4.41 7.80
N PRO A 372 22.35 -4.80 8.47
CA PRO A 372 22.77 -4.18 9.73
C PRO A 372 22.97 -2.67 9.66
N ALA A 373 23.51 -2.13 8.55
CA ALA A 373 23.73 -0.69 8.42
C ALA A 373 22.40 0.05 8.29
N THR A 374 21.52 -0.41 7.39
CA THR A 374 20.19 0.21 7.22
C THR A 374 19.36 0.07 8.49
N LYS A 375 19.46 -1.06 9.20
CA LYS A 375 18.78 -1.28 10.48
C LYS A 375 19.20 -0.26 11.53
N VAL A 376 20.51 0.03 11.62
CA VAL A 376 21.03 1.06 12.53
C VAL A 376 20.45 2.42 12.17
N ASP A 377 20.39 2.79 10.89
CA ASP A 377 19.82 4.07 10.47
C ASP A 377 18.34 4.20 10.83
N VAL A 378 17.56 3.14 10.58
CA VAL A 378 16.14 3.08 10.96
C VAL A 378 15.98 3.19 12.46
N LEU A 379 16.77 2.45 13.23
CA LEU A 379 16.74 2.48 14.69
C LEU A 379 17.12 3.87 15.22
N LEU A 380 18.18 4.49 14.71
CA LEU A 380 18.59 5.83 15.11
C LEU A 380 17.54 6.87 14.76
N ALA A 381 16.90 6.78 13.60
CA ALA A 381 15.81 7.67 13.21
C ALA A 381 14.60 7.49 14.14
N LEU A 382 14.22 6.25 14.47
CA LEU A 382 13.16 5.94 15.43
C LEU A 382 13.47 6.50 16.82
N LEU A 383 14.67 6.21 17.34
CA LEU A 383 15.11 6.68 18.65
C LEU A 383 15.18 8.21 18.71
N THR A 384 15.62 8.86 17.62
CA THR A 384 15.66 10.32 17.52
C THR A 384 14.25 10.91 17.57
N GLN A 385 13.28 10.32 16.87
CA GLN A 385 11.88 10.75 16.93
C GLN A 385 11.32 10.65 18.34
N ILE A 386 11.53 9.50 18.99
CA ILE A 386 11.06 9.24 20.35
C ILE A 386 11.70 10.24 21.32
N ALA A 387 13.03 10.41 21.25
CA ALA A 387 13.77 11.29 22.14
C ALA A 387 13.39 12.77 22.00
N LYS A 388 13.01 13.21 20.80
CA LYS A 388 12.63 14.59 20.52
C LYS A 388 11.16 14.90 20.83
N GLY A 389 10.33 13.91 21.12
CA GLY A 389 8.87 14.12 21.23
C GLY A 389 8.25 14.69 19.95
N HIS A 390 8.91 14.46 18.81
CA HIS A 390 8.48 14.93 17.49
C HIS A 390 8.00 13.73 16.69
N PRO A 391 6.72 13.36 16.81
CA PRO A 391 6.17 12.31 15.98
C PRO A 391 6.19 12.71 14.50
N ARG A 392 6.02 11.72 13.62
CA ARG A 392 5.86 11.99 12.19
C ARG A 392 4.61 12.83 11.99
N SER A 393 4.77 13.96 11.31
CA SER A 393 3.64 14.75 10.88
C SER A 393 3.70 14.96 9.37
N PHE A 394 2.55 14.80 8.74
CA PHE A 394 2.44 14.87 7.29
C PHE A 394 1.03 15.16 6.82
N LEU A 395 0.94 15.73 5.63
CA LEU A 395 -0.26 15.64 4.81
C LEU A 395 -0.25 14.32 4.05
N ARG A 396 -1.37 13.62 4.05
CA ARG A 396 -1.65 12.52 3.12
C ARG A 396 -2.72 12.95 2.13
N THR A 397 -2.56 12.55 0.87
CA THR A 397 -3.67 12.60 -0.09
C THR A 397 -3.99 11.22 -0.62
N TRP A 398 -5.28 10.91 -0.70
CA TRP A 398 -5.80 9.87 -1.57
C TRP A 398 -6.41 10.51 -2.81
N VAL A 399 -5.94 10.09 -3.97
CA VAL A 399 -6.46 10.55 -5.26
C VAL A 399 -7.37 9.47 -5.80
N ARG A 400 -8.66 9.77 -5.92
CA ARG A 400 -9.70 8.86 -6.37
C ARG A 400 -10.22 9.22 -7.74
N VAL A 401 -10.54 8.20 -8.52
CA VAL A 401 -11.32 8.36 -9.75
C VAL A 401 -12.74 7.92 -9.46
N ILE A 402 -13.70 8.81 -9.73
CA ILE A 402 -15.11 8.60 -9.36
C ILE A 402 -15.98 8.77 -10.60
N PRO A 403 -16.89 7.83 -10.90
CA PRO A 403 -17.89 8.02 -11.95
C PRO A 403 -18.73 9.28 -11.67
N ARG A 404 -18.88 10.16 -12.66
CA ARG A 404 -19.62 11.43 -12.47
C ARG A 404 -21.09 11.20 -12.08
N ASN A 405 -21.66 10.08 -12.50
CA ASN A 405 -23.03 9.68 -12.21
C ASN A 405 -23.21 8.93 -10.87
N SER A 406 -22.13 8.67 -10.12
CA SER A 406 -22.22 8.09 -8.78
C SER A 406 -22.97 9.01 -7.81
N GLU A 407 -23.38 8.50 -6.65
CA GLU A 407 -23.96 9.34 -5.59
C GLU A 407 -23.01 10.47 -5.19
N GLU A 408 -21.74 10.15 -4.97
CA GLU A 408 -20.72 11.13 -4.62
C GLU A 408 -20.51 12.17 -5.73
N GLY A 409 -20.44 11.73 -7.00
CA GLY A 409 -20.27 12.63 -8.13
C GLY A 409 -21.44 13.59 -8.34
N ARG A 410 -22.68 13.11 -8.13
CA ARG A 410 -23.88 13.97 -8.16
C ARG A 410 -23.94 14.94 -7.00
N ARG A 411 -23.45 14.56 -5.82
CA ARG A 411 -23.33 15.45 -4.66
C ARG A 411 -22.28 16.54 -4.88
N ALA A 412 -21.14 16.19 -5.47
CA ALA A 412 -20.08 17.14 -5.81
C ALA A 412 -20.52 18.14 -6.89
N PHE A 413 -21.34 17.70 -7.86
CA PHE A 413 -21.82 18.51 -8.97
C PHE A 413 -23.34 18.31 -9.19
N PRO A 414 -24.20 18.91 -8.35
CA PRO A 414 -25.64 18.86 -8.57
C PRO A 414 -25.94 19.45 -9.95
N GLN A 415 -26.68 18.70 -10.78
CA GLN A 415 -27.07 19.15 -12.12
C GLN A 415 -27.72 20.54 -12.00
N ARG A 416 -27.06 21.54 -12.59
CA ARG A 416 -27.57 22.93 -12.64
C ARG A 416 -28.51 23.11 -13.82
#